data_AF-U6LD82-F1
#
_entry.id   AF-U6LD82-F1
#
_cell.length_a   1.000
_cell.length_b   1.000
_cell.length_c   1.000
_cell.angle_alpha   90.00
_cell.angle_beta   90.00
_cell.angle_gamma   90.00
#
_symmetry.space_group_name_H-M   'P 1'
#
loop_
_entity.id
_entity.type
_entity.pdbx_description
1 polymer ?
#
loop_
_entity_poly.entity_id
_entity_poly.type
_entity_poly.pdbx_seq_one_letter_code
_entity_poly.pdbx_strand_id
1 'polypeptide(L)'
;MQGSVYEGEFLNNDINGYGVYRWADGRKYEGEWLKNRMHGQGRFQWADGRVYEGQYQHDQKHGKGTFFWPDGRRYIGSWQEGKQHGCGVYITASDEQRVGQWEEGRRIRWVKETGSSSNSAQ
;
A
#
# COMPACT_ATOMS: atom_id res chain seq x y z
N MET A 1 2.44 -18.99 -23.08
CA MET A 1 2.57 -18.65 -21.64
C MET A 1 3.83 -17.84 -21.49
N GLN A 2 3.73 -16.56 -21.13
CA GLN A 2 4.91 -15.82 -20.68
C GLN A 2 5.09 -16.13 -19.18
N GLY A 3 6.29 -16.57 -18.80
CA GLY A 3 6.64 -16.82 -17.41
C GLY A 3 6.74 -15.52 -16.61
N SER A 4 7.09 -15.65 -15.33
CA SER A 4 7.47 -14.48 -14.53
C SER A 4 8.80 -13.92 -15.02
N VAL A 5 8.94 -12.60 -14.99
CA VAL A 5 10.15 -11.88 -15.42
C VAL A 5 10.59 -10.95 -14.29
N TYR A 6 11.88 -10.94 -14.01
CA TYR A 6 12.51 -9.98 -13.11
C TYR A 6 13.58 -9.19 -13.86
N GLU A 7 13.57 -7.87 -13.67
CA GLU A 7 14.54 -6.93 -14.20
C GLU A 7 15.04 -6.06 -13.04
N GLY A 8 16.31 -6.14 -12.69
CA GLY A 8 16.86 -5.36 -11.61
C GLY A 8 18.19 -5.89 -11.10
N GLU A 9 18.57 -5.41 -9.93
CA GLU A 9 19.84 -5.69 -9.30
C GLU A 9 19.88 -7.07 -8.64
N PHE A 10 21.08 -7.66 -8.61
CA PHE A 10 21.39 -8.94 -7.95
C PHE A 10 22.66 -8.79 -7.12
N LEU A 11 22.69 -9.44 -5.95
CA LEU A 11 23.86 -9.57 -5.09
C LEU A 11 23.94 -11.01 -4.58
N ASN A 12 25.06 -11.69 -4.84
CA ASN A 12 25.28 -13.09 -4.43
C ASN A 12 24.16 -14.05 -4.90
N ASN A 13 23.70 -13.89 -6.14
CA ASN A 13 22.55 -14.61 -6.73
C ASN A 13 21.18 -14.31 -6.10
N ASP A 14 21.11 -13.41 -5.13
CA ASP A 14 19.84 -12.92 -4.60
C ASP A 14 19.42 -11.63 -5.29
N ILE A 15 18.12 -11.48 -5.55
CA ILE A 15 17.52 -10.20 -5.89
C ILE A 15 17.73 -9.23 -4.72
N ASN A 16 18.38 -8.10 -5.01
CA ASN A 16 18.83 -7.13 -4.02
C ASN A 16 19.01 -5.76 -4.67
N GLY A 17 18.65 -4.68 -3.99
CA GLY A 17 18.64 -3.34 -4.60
C GLY A 17 17.30 -3.04 -5.27
N TYR A 18 17.26 -2.20 -6.28
CA TYR A 18 16.01 -1.85 -6.96
C TYR A 18 15.71 -2.82 -8.11
N GLY A 19 14.43 -3.14 -8.30
CA GLY A 19 14.00 -4.00 -9.40
C GLY A 19 12.50 -4.09 -9.61
N VAL A 20 12.15 -4.59 -10.79
CA VAL A 20 10.77 -4.81 -11.24
C VAL A 20 10.54 -6.31 -11.43
N TYR A 21 9.57 -6.86 -10.71
CA TYR A 21 9.09 -8.22 -10.88
C TYR A 21 7.71 -8.21 -11.51
N ARG A 22 7.53 -8.95 -12.61
CA ARG A 22 6.25 -9.15 -13.29
C ARG A 22 5.88 -10.63 -13.19
N TRP A 23 4.80 -10.94 -12.51
CA TRP A 23 4.30 -12.31 -12.40
C TRP A 23 3.45 -12.67 -13.62
N ALA A 24 3.46 -13.95 -14.00
CA ALA A 24 2.63 -14.47 -15.09
C ALA A 24 1.11 -14.29 -14.85
N ASP A 25 0.69 -14.13 -13.60
CA ASP A 25 -0.71 -13.88 -13.20
C ASP A 25 -1.13 -12.40 -13.30
N GLY A 26 -0.26 -11.53 -13.81
CA GLY A 26 -0.54 -10.11 -14.02
C GLY A 26 -0.19 -9.22 -12.83
N ARG A 27 0.30 -9.76 -11.71
CA ARG A 27 0.84 -8.94 -10.62
C ARG A 27 2.14 -8.27 -11.07
N LYS A 28 2.44 -7.10 -10.49
CA LYS A 28 3.70 -6.37 -10.69
C LYS A 28 4.18 -5.79 -9.37
N TYR A 29 5.48 -5.88 -9.09
CA TYR A 29 6.15 -5.14 -8.03
C TYR A 29 7.29 -4.35 -8.63
N GLU A 30 7.47 -3.13 -8.15
CA GLU A 30 8.52 -2.21 -8.55
C GLU A 30 9.00 -1.50 -7.29
N GLY A 31 10.23 -1.75 -6.88
CA GLY A 31 10.72 -1.25 -5.59
C GLY A 31 12.03 -1.87 -5.15
N GLU A 32 12.36 -1.65 -3.89
CA GLU A 32 13.54 -2.17 -3.24
C GLU A 32 13.39 -3.64 -2.85
N TRP A 33 14.50 -4.37 -2.94
CA TRP A 33 14.60 -5.78 -2.63
C TRP A 33 15.77 -6.04 -1.70
N LEU A 34 15.59 -6.99 -0.79
CA LEU A 34 16.62 -7.46 0.12
C LEU A 34 16.53 -8.97 0.25
N LYS A 35 17.55 -9.69 -0.23
CA LYS A 35 17.65 -11.16 -0.15
C LYS A 35 16.40 -11.86 -0.69
N ASN A 36 16.02 -11.54 -1.93
CA ASN A 36 14.85 -12.07 -2.63
C ASN A 36 13.48 -11.68 -2.04
N ARG A 37 13.44 -10.71 -1.11
CA ARG A 37 12.19 -10.23 -0.51
C ARG A 37 11.95 -8.76 -0.82
N MET A 38 10.69 -8.39 -1.04
CA MET A 38 10.28 -6.98 -1.12
C MET A 38 10.64 -6.29 0.20
N HIS A 39 11.31 -5.15 0.09
CA HIS A 39 11.83 -4.39 1.22
C HIS A 39 11.79 -2.89 0.90
N GLY A 40 12.10 -2.02 1.87
CA GLY A 40 12.22 -0.58 1.62
C GLY A 40 10.94 0.01 1.01
N GLN A 41 11.06 0.93 0.06
CA GLN A 41 9.93 1.48 -0.67
C GLN A 41 9.59 0.65 -1.91
N GLY A 42 8.30 0.48 -2.18
CA GLY A 42 7.87 -0.15 -3.42
C GLY A 42 6.41 0.06 -3.75
N ARG A 43 6.07 -0.30 -4.99
CA ARG A 43 4.74 -0.27 -5.58
C ARG A 43 4.35 -1.66 -6.03
N PHE A 44 3.32 -2.22 -5.39
CA PHE A 44 2.72 -3.48 -5.80
C PHE A 44 1.38 -3.24 -6.48
N GLN A 45 1.20 -3.80 -7.66
CA GLN A 45 -0.03 -3.80 -8.42
C GLN A 45 -0.58 -5.22 -8.51
N TRP A 46 -1.82 -5.41 -8.07
CA TRP A 46 -2.55 -6.65 -8.24
C TRP A 46 -3.23 -6.70 -9.62
N ALA A 47 -3.47 -7.91 -10.12
CA ALA A 47 -4.15 -8.13 -11.40
C ALA A 47 -5.57 -7.55 -11.45
N ASP A 48 -6.23 -7.40 -10.30
CA ASP A 48 -7.56 -6.79 -10.15
C ASP A 48 -7.55 -5.26 -10.07
N GLY A 49 -6.39 -4.63 -10.29
CA GLY A 49 -6.24 -3.17 -10.31
C GLY A 49 -6.03 -2.54 -8.94
N ARG A 50 -6.04 -3.31 -7.84
CA ARG A 50 -5.59 -2.78 -6.55
C ARG A 50 -4.11 -2.39 -6.64
N VAL A 51 -3.71 -1.37 -5.89
CA VAL A 51 -2.32 -0.91 -5.82
C VAL A 51 -1.95 -0.60 -4.38
N TYR A 52 -0.72 -0.91 -4.00
CA TYR A 52 -0.11 -0.45 -2.77
C TYR A 52 1.19 0.26 -3.09
N GLU A 53 1.39 1.43 -2.51
CA GLU A 53 2.61 2.22 -2.62
C GLU A 53 3.06 2.57 -1.21
N GLY A 54 4.24 2.10 -0.80
CA GLY A 54 4.75 2.36 0.54
C GLY A 54 5.84 1.40 0.95
N GLN A 55 6.04 1.31 2.26
CA GLN A 55 7.15 0.55 2.82
C GLN A 55 6.83 -0.96 2.87
N TYR A 56 7.86 -1.76 2.67
CA TYR A 56 7.86 -3.20 2.79
C TYR A 56 8.93 -3.66 3.77
N GLN A 57 8.62 -4.71 4.52
CA GLN A 57 9.56 -5.42 5.36
C GLN A 57 9.30 -6.93 5.20
N HIS A 58 10.25 -7.63 4.58
CA HIS A 58 10.19 -9.08 4.37
C HIS A 58 8.88 -9.52 3.72
N ASP A 59 8.60 -8.97 2.53
CA ASP A 59 7.40 -9.24 1.72
C ASP A 59 6.07 -8.70 2.27
N GLN A 60 6.10 -8.05 3.43
CA GLN A 60 4.91 -7.51 4.07
C GLN A 60 4.88 -6.00 3.99
N LYS A 61 3.72 -5.43 3.69
CA LYS A 61 3.48 -3.98 3.83
C LYS A 61 3.77 -3.57 5.27
N HIS A 62 4.54 -2.51 5.44
CA HIS A 62 5.01 -2.02 6.72
C HIS A 62 5.05 -0.49 6.73
N GLY A 63 5.33 0.13 7.88
CA GLY A 63 5.60 1.55 7.98
C GLY A 63 4.46 2.42 7.44
N LYS A 64 4.75 3.38 6.57
CA LYS A 64 3.75 4.23 5.92
C LYS A 64 3.49 3.77 4.49
N GLY A 65 2.23 3.80 4.07
CA GLY A 65 1.86 3.52 2.70
C GLY A 65 0.41 3.87 2.35
N THR A 66 0.16 3.93 1.06
CA THR A 66 -1.15 4.18 0.45
C THR A 66 -1.63 2.92 -0.25
N PHE A 67 -2.88 2.54 0.01
CA PHE A 67 -3.57 1.47 -0.71
C PHE A 67 -4.69 2.06 -1.54
N PHE A 68 -4.72 1.71 -2.83
CA PHE A 68 -5.70 2.16 -3.80
C PHE A 68 -6.58 0.98 -4.18
N TRP A 69 -7.89 1.19 -4.14
CA TRP A 69 -8.86 0.28 -4.71
C TRP A 69 -9.23 0.75 -6.12
N PRO A 70 -9.58 -0.18 -7.03
CA PRO A 70 -9.94 0.15 -8.40
C PRO A 70 -11.21 1.01 -8.53
N ASP A 71 -12.04 1.05 -7.47
CA ASP A 71 -13.24 1.88 -7.41
C ASP A 71 -12.97 3.34 -6.99
N GLY A 72 -11.71 3.75 -6.93
CA GLY A 72 -11.29 5.12 -6.61
C GLY A 72 -11.07 5.38 -5.12
N ARG A 73 -11.44 4.44 -4.24
CA ARG A 73 -11.14 4.58 -2.81
C ARG A 73 -9.65 4.47 -2.55
N ARG A 74 -9.17 5.13 -1.49
CA ARG A 74 -7.79 4.97 -1.02
C ARG A 74 -7.66 5.05 0.49
N TYR A 75 -6.65 4.39 1.03
CA TYR A 75 -6.28 4.42 2.44
C TYR A 75 -4.83 4.87 2.55
N ILE A 76 -4.59 5.91 3.32
CA ILE A 76 -3.26 6.46 3.60
C ILE A 76 -3.01 6.30 5.09
N GLY A 77 -2.04 5.49 5.50
CA GLY A 77 -1.84 5.23 6.92
C GLY A 77 -0.65 4.35 7.24
N SER A 78 -0.60 3.89 8.50
CA SER A 78 0.43 2.94 8.90
C SER A 78 0.05 1.50 8.58
N TRP A 79 1.06 0.68 8.38
CA TRP A 79 0.96 -0.74 8.09
C TRP A 79 1.89 -1.52 9.01
N GLN A 80 1.42 -2.65 9.50
CA GLN A 80 2.20 -3.58 10.31
C GLN A 80 1.82 -5.00 9.89
N GLU A 81 2.82 -5.84 9.61
CA GLU A 81 2.63 -7.25 9.22
C GLU A 81 1.58 -7.43 8.10
N GLY A 82 1.63 -6.55 7.09
CA GLY A 82 0.74 -6.61 5.94
C GLY A 82 -0.67 -6.02 6.17
N LYS A 83 -0.99 -5.54 7.36
CA LYS A 83 -2.32 -5.06 7.77
C LYS A 83 -2.31 -3.56 8.07
N GLN A 84 -3.45 -2.88 7.86
CA GLN A 84 -3.61 -1.50 8.33
C GLN A 84 -3.47 -1.45 9.86
N HIS A 85 -2.71 -0.47 10.35
CA HIS A 85 -2.44 -0.29 11.76
C HIS A 85 -2.32 1.20 12.10
N GLY A 86 -2.56 1.57 13.35
CA GLY A 86 -2.41 2.96 13.81
C GLY A 86 -3.44 3.92 13.22
N CYS A 87 -3.08 5.21 13.18
CA CYS A 87 -3.90 6.25 12.55
C CYS A 87 -3.75 6.23 11.03
N GLY A 88 -4.87 6.40 10.33
CA GLY A 88 -4.91 6.53 8.87
C GLY A 88 -6.07 7.40 8.39
N VAL A 89 -6.03 7.74 7.11
CA VAL A 89 -7.08 8.49 6.40
C VAL A 89 -7.66 7.55 5.36
N TYR A 90 -8.96 7.31 5.45
CA TYR A 90 -9.72 6.64 4.41
C TYR A 90 -10.40 7.68 3.55
N ILE A 91 -10.28 7.54 2.24
CA ILE A 91 -10.83 8.45 1.24
C ILE A 91 -11.79 7.66 0.36
N THR A 92 -13.04 8.11 0.27
CA THR A 92 -14.07 7.50 -0.58
C THR A 92 -13.78 7.76 -2.06
N ALA A 93 -14.54 7.11 -2.94
CA ALA A 93 -14.51 7.40 -4.37
C ALA A 93 -14.99 8.84 -4.69
N SER A 94 -15.74 9.47 -3.78
CA SER A 94 -16.20 10.87 -3.86
C SER A 94 -15.22 11.86 -3.20
N ASP A 95 -13.99 11.43 -2.90
CA ASP A 95 -12.94 12.20 -2.20
C ASP A 95 -13.31 12.68 -0.78
N GLU A 96 -14.35 12.11 -0.14
CA GLU A 96 -14.62 12.33 1.28
C GLU A 96 -13.56 11.66 2.13
N GLN A 97 -12.97 12.41 3.06
CA GLN A 97 -11.91 11.89 3.93
C GLN A 97 -12.42 11.62 5.34
N ARG A 98 -11.94 10.52 5.94
CA ARG A 98 -12.26 10.13 7.32
C ARG A 98 -11.00 9.63 8.02
N VAL A 99 -10.67 10.23 9.15
CA VAL A 99 -9.55 9.80 9.98
C VAL A 99 -10.03 8.69 10.90
N GLY A 100 -9.34 7.56 10.93
CA GLY A 100 -9.67 6.44 11.81
C GLY A 100 -8.46 5.90 12.59
N GLN A 101 -8.76 4.94 13.46
CA GLN A 101 -7.78 4.10 14.14
C GLN A 101 -7.96 2.65 13.65
N TRP A 102 -6.86 2.00 13.28
CA TRP A 102 -6.83 0.60 12.85
C TRP A 102 -5.91 -0.24 13.74
N GLU A 103 -6.27 -1.51 13.90
CA GLU A 103 -5.47 -2.51 14.59
C GLU A 103 -5.75 -3.88 13.94
N GLU A 104 -4.70 -4.63 13.63
CA GLU A 104 -4.79 -5.93 12.95
C GLU A 104 -5.68 -5.92 11.69
N GLY A 105 -5.63 -4.83 10.91
CA GLY A 105 -6.38 -4.67 9.67
C GLY A 105 -7.86 -4.33 9.88
N ARG A 106 -8.30 -4.16 11.12
CA ARG A 106 -9.68 -3.80 11.47
C ARG A 106 -9.74 -2.35 11.90
N ARG A 107 -10.74 -1.61 11.41
CA ARG A 107 -11.02 -0.25 11.89
C ARG A 107 -11.65 -0.35 13.29
N ILE A 108 -10.99 0.22 14.28
CA ILE A 108 -11.46 0.28 15.66
C ILE A 108 -12.47 1.42 15.83
N ARG A 109 -12.14 2.63 15.39
CA ARG A 109 -13.03 3.81 15.47
C ARG A 109 -12.68 4.87 14.43
N TRP A 110 -13.63 5.75 14.14
CA TRP A 110 -13.36 7.03 13.49
C TRP A 110 -12.93 8.06 14.55
N VAL A 111 -11.96 8.90 14.20
CA VAL A 111 -11.38 9.93 15.08
C VAL A 111 -11.88 11.32 14.69
N LYS A 112 -11.95 11.62 13.38
CA LYS A 112 -12.52 12.87 12.84
C LYS A 112 -13.18 12.62 11.49
N GLU A 113 -14.40 13.11 11.33
CA GLU A 113 -15.02 13.34 10.02
C GLU A 113 -14.56 14.72 9.55
N THR A 114 -13.72 14.80 8.53
CA THR A 114 -13.38 16.08 7.93
C THR A 114 -14.53 16.49 7.02
N GLY A 115 -15.55 17.12 7.60
CA GLY A 115 -16.77 17.47 6.88
C GLY A 115 -17.96 17.94 7.73
N SER A 116 -17.75 18.92 8.61
CA SER A 116 -18.82 19.89 8.93
C SER A 116 -18.17 21.25 9.16
N SER A 117 -17.95 21.99 8.07
CA SER A 117 -17.88 23.44 8.18
C SER A 117 -19.27 23.91 8.55
N SER A 118 -19.49 24.18 9.83
CA SER A 118 -20.60 25.00 10.29
C SER A 118 -20.44 26.39 9.68
N ASN A 119 -21.11 26.66 8.56
CA ASN A 119 -21.45 28.02 8.17
C ASN A 119 -22.55 28.50 9.12
N SER A 120 -22.16 28.98 10.30
CA SER A 120 -23.00 29.85 11.10
C SER A 120 -22.98 31.22 10.43
N ALA A 121 -24.06 31.52 9.70
CA ALA A 121 -24.45 32.88 9.40
C ALA A 121 -24.74 33.61 10.72
N GLN A 122 -24.09 34.76 10.92
CA GLN A 122 -24.64 35.95 11.60
C GLN A 122 -23.74 37.15 11.31
#